data_AF-A0A920Q2N8-F1
#
_entry.id   AF-A0A920Q2N8-F1
#
_cell.length_a   1.000
_cell.length_b   1.000
_cell.length_c   1.000
_cell.angle_alpha   90.00
_cell.angle_beta   90.00
_cell.angle_gamma   90.00
#
_symmetry.space_group_name_H-M   'P 1'
#
loop_
_entity.id
_entity.type
_entity.pdbx_description
1 polymer ?
#
loop_
_entity_poly.entity_id
_entity_poly.type
_entity_poly.pdbx_seq_one_letter_code
_entity_poly.pdbx_strand_id
1 'polypeptide(L)'
;MTDEQSEKLDGLAEVVRSELDAVGAGNLAVIAADSQAEDIEGALERAGVEFGRPTRRGLDARVTVVPVGLVKGLEVDGAIVVEPARILREQAQGMRALYVALTRATKRVAVVHVEPLPAALCD
;
A
#
# COMPACT_ATOMS: atom_id res chain seq x y z
N MET A 1 20.47 2.98 -0.72
CA MET A 1 19.29 3.84 -0.57
C MET A 1 19.79 5.28 -0.58
N THR A 2 19.35 6.12 -1.51
CA THR A 2 19.73 7.54 -1.57
C THR A 2 18.92 8.33 -0.53
N ASP A 3 19.44 9.47 -0.06
CA ASP A 3 18.76 10.32 0.94
C ASP A 3 17.32 10.68 0.52
N GLU A 4 17.11 10.95 -0.78
CA GLU A 4 15.80 11.25 -1.36
C GLU A 4 14.79 10.09 -1.29
N GLN A 5 15.25 8.83 -1.36
CA GLN A 5 14.36 7.68 -1.19
C GLN A 5 13.97 7.50 0.28
N SER A 6 14.88 7.81 1.22
CA SER A 6 14.56 7.73 2.65
C SER A 6 13.47 8.73 3.02
N GLU A 7 13.58 9.98 2.56
CA GLU A 7 12.62 11.05 2.87
C GLU A 7 11.20 10.76 2.32
N LYS A 8 11.11 10.23 1.09
CA LYS A 8 9.83 9.79 0.49
C LYS A 8 9.17 8.65 1.28
N LEU A 9 9.98 7.70 1.74
CA LEU A 9 9.53 6.57 2.53
C LEU A 9 9.14 6.97 3.96
N ASP A 10 9.79 7.99 4.52
CA ASP A 10 9.41 8.54 5.83
C ASP A 10 8.02 9.21 5.75
N GLY A 11 7.70 9.89 4.64
CA GLY A 11 6.36 10.39 4.35
C GLY A 11 5.29 9.30 4.26
N LEU A 12 5.63 8.11 3.75
CA LEU A 12 4.71 6.97 3.73
C LEU A 12 4.34 6.50 5.15
N ALA A 13 5.30 6.47 6.08
CA ALA A 13 5.03 6.08 7.46
C ALA A 13 4.05 7.03 8.15
N GLU A 14 4.12 8.34 7.87
CA GLU A 14 3.15 9.32 8.37
C GLU A 14 1.75 9.08 7.81
N VAL A 15 1.64 8.83 6.51
CA VAL A 15 0.34 8.48 5.88
C VAL A 15 -0.23 7.20 6.48
N VAL A 16 0.59 6.18 6.72
CA VAL A 16 0.17 4.93 7.37
C VAL A 16 -0.41 5.20 8.75
N ARG A 17 0.25 6.02 9.59
CA ARG A 17 -0.28 6.36 10.93
C ARG A 17 -1.61 7.12 10.82
N SER A 18 -1.68 8.13 9.97
CA SER A 18 -2.89 8.92 9.75
C SER A 18 -4.08 8.06 9.31
N GLU A 19 -3.88 7.18 8.33
CA GLU A 19 -4.95 6.31 7.85
C GLU A 19 -5.30 5.21 8.85
N LEU A 20 -4.32 4.70 9.61
CA LEU A 20 -4.55 3.73 10.66
C LEU A 20 -5.43 4.31 11.78
N ASP A 21 -5.20 5.57 12.16
CA ASP A 21 -6.02 6.29 13.13
C ASP A 21 -7.43 6.56 12.58
N ALA A 22 -7.53 6.97 11.30
CA ALA A 22 -8.81 7.22 10.64
C ALA A 22 -9.66 5.95 10.44
N VAL A 23 -9.03 4.78 10.26
CA VAL A 23 -9.68 3.47 10.21
C VAL A 23 -10.12 2.99 11.59
N GLY A 24 -9.45 3.42 12.67
CA GLY A 24 -9.74 3.04 14.05
C GLY A 24 -9.39 1.57 14.32
N ALA A 25 -10.32 0.80 14.88
CA ALA A 25 -10.10 -0.61 15.25
C ALA A 25 -10.01 -1.59 14.05
N GLY A 26 -10.07 -1.08 12.81
CA GLY A 26 -9.97 -1.88 11.60
C GLY A 26 -8.54 -2.16 11.13
N ASN A 27 -8.45 -2.88 10.00
CA ASN A 27 -7.18 -3.24 9.37
C ASN A 27 -6.89 -2.38 8.13
N LEU A 28 -5.60 -2.12 7.90
CA LEU A 28 -5.05 -1.28 6.84
C LEU A 28 -4.06 -2.09 5.98
N ALA A 29 -4.33 -2.18 4.67
CA ALA A 29 -3.37 -2.74 3.72
C ALA A 29 -2.55 -1.63 3.05
N VAL A 30 -1.23 -1.79 3.02
CA VAL A 30 -0.31 -1.00 2.19
C VAL A 30 -0.03 -1.82 0.94
N ILE A 31 -0.68 -1.47 -0.17
CA ILE A 31 -0.66 -2.21 -1.43
C ILE A 31 0.34 -1.56 -2.38
N ALA A 32 1.32 -2.33 -2.84
CA ALA A 32 2.38 -1.84 -3.71
C ALA A 32 2.76 -2.88 -4.79
N ALA A 33 3.61 -2.49 -5.74
CA ALA A 33 4.23 -3.45 -6.63
C ALA A 33 5.20 -4.37 -5.86
N ASP A 34 5.39 -5.60 -6.35
CA ASP A 34 6.22 -6.61 -5.66
C ASP A 34 7.65 -6.11 -5.41
N SER A 35 8.20 -5.34 -6.36
CA SER A 35 9.54 -4.76 -6.24
C SER A 35 9.69 -3.70 -5.15
N GLN A 36 8.59 -3.22 -4.56
CA GLN A 36 8.59 -2.18 -3.52
C GLN A 36 8.40 -2.73 -2.11
N ALA A 37 8.00 -3.99 -1.97
CA ALA A 37 7.59 -4.53 -0.68
C ALA A 37 8.72 -4.41 0.35
N GLU A 38 9.94 -4.82 0.00
CA GLU A 38 11.10 -4.77 0.92
C GLU A 38 11.46 -3.33 1.33
N ASP A 39 11.44 -2.38 0.40
CA ASP A 39 11.74 -0.97 0.69
C ASP A 39 10.70 -0.35 1.63
N ILE A 40 9.41 -0.67 1.43
CA ILE A 40 8.31 -0.21 2.28
C ILE A 40 8.41 -0.83 3.67
N GLU A 41 8.65 -2.15 3.76
CA GLU A 41 8.84 -2.85 5.02
C GLU A 41 9.99 -2.22 5.82
N GLY A 42 11.15 -2.03 5.20
CA GLY A 42 12.30 -1.37 5.84
C GLY A 42 12.01 0.07 6.27
N ALA A 43 11.16 0.81 5.56
CA ALA A 43 10.72 2.14 5.98
C ALA A 43 9.84 2.11 7.22
N LEU A 44 8.86 1.22 7.25
CA LEU A 44 7.97 1.05 8.39
C LEU A 44 8.75 0.58 9.63
N GLU A 45 9.72 -0.33 9.48
CA GLU A 45 10.62 -0.75 10.56
C GLU A 45 11.41 0.43 11.13
N ARG A 46 12.08 1.22 10.29
CA ARG A 46 12.84 2.41 10.72
C ARG A 46 11.96 3.43 11.44
N ALA A 47 10.70 3.54 11.01
CA ALA A 47 9.71 4.43 11.57
C ALA A 47 9.01 3.87 12.82
N GLY A 48 9.34 2.64 13.25
CA GLY A 48 8.72 1.98 14.40
C GLY A 48 7.25 1.64 14.23
N VAL A 49 6.78 1.46 12.98
CA VAL A 49 5.41 1.04 12.68
C VAL A 49 5.38 -0.48 12.63
N GLU A 50 4.58 -1.11 13.50
CA GLU A 50 4.35 -2.56 13.43
C GLU A 50 3.53 -2.91 12.19
N PHE A 51 4.03 -3.86 11.40
CA PHE A 51 3.31 -4.41 10.24
C PHE A 51 3.49 -5.93 10.17
N GLY A 52 2.57 -6.55 9.44
CA GLY A 52 2.59 -7.97 9.14
C GLY A 52 2.62 -8.24 7.63
N ARG A 53 2.38 -9.50 7.26
CA ARG A 53 2.35 -9.96 5.87
C ARG A 53 1.01 -10.65 5.56
N PRO A 54 0.55 -10.65 4.29
CA PRO A 54 -0.68 -11.34 3.94
C PRO A 54 -0.53 -12.84 4.18
N THR A 55 -1.46 -13.42 4.94
CA THR A 55 -1.52 -14.88 5.19
C THR A 55 -2.70 -15.50 4.45
N ARG A 56 -2.74 -16.84 4.39
CA ARG A 56 -3.89 -17.58 3.84
C ARG A 56 -5.20 -17.34 4.61
N ARG A 57 -5.15 -16.80 5.83
CA ARG A 57 -6.31 -16.52 6.69
C ARG A 57 -6.67 -15.03 6.75
N GLY A 58 -5.98 -14.17 6.00
CA GLY A 58 -6.15 -12.71 6.06
C GLY A 58 -4.89 -12.02 6.59
N LEU A 59 -5.08 -10.91 7.29
CA LEU A 59 -4.01 -10.07 7.83
C LEU A 59 -3.62 -10.53 9.23
N ASP A 60 -2.32 -10.69 9.51
CA ASP A 60 -1.79 -11.09 10.82
C ASP A 60 -1.41 -9.91 11.72
N ALA A 61 -1.51 -8.68 11.19
CA ALA A 61 -1.35 -7.43 11.91
C ALA A 61 -2.34 -6.37 11.42
N ARG A 62 -2.52 -5.30 12.21
CA ARG A 62 -3.40 -4.17 11.84
C ARG A 62 -2.95 -3.45 10.58
N VAL A 63 -1.64 -3.33 10.37
CA VAL A 63 -1.05 -2.85 9.12
C VAL A 63 -0.42 -4.04 8.43
N THR A 64 -0.63 -4.19 7.14
CA THR A 64 0.01 -5.26 6.35
C THR A 64 0.54 -4.70 5.05
N VAL A 65 1.80 -5.00 4.73
CA VAL A 65 2.36 -4.72 3.41
C VAL A 65 1.97 -5.84 2.46
N VAL A 66 1.24 -5.50 1.39
CA VAL A 66 0.63 -6.47 0.48
C VAL A 66 1.13 -6.21 -0.95
N PRO A 67 1.94 -7.11 -1.51
CA PRO A 67 2.24 -7.10 -2.94
C PRO A 67 0.93 -7.21 -3.73
N VAL A 68 0.74 -6.36 -4.75
CA VAL A 68 -0.54 -6.22 -5.46
C VAL A 68 -1.03 -7.53 -6.08
N GLY A 69 -0.13 -8.42 -6.47
CA GLY A 69 -0.48 -9.76 -6.97
C GLY A 69 -1.20 -10.64 -5.95
N LEU A 70 -1.02 -10.37 -4.65
CA LEU A 70 -1.61 -11.11 -3.54
C LEU A 70 -2.87 -10.44 -2.95
N VAL A 71 -3.26 -9.28 -3.48
CA VAL A 71 -4.35 -8.49 -2.90
C VAL A 71 -5.74 -9.09 -3.15
N LYS A 72 -5.85 -10.00 -4.13
CA LYS A 72 -7.12 -10.61 -4.52
C LYS A 72 -7.65 -11.51 -3.41
N GLY A 73 -8.92 -11.29 -3.03
CA GLY A 73 -9.59 -12.09 -1.98
C GLY A 73 -9.32 -11.59 -0.55
N LEU A 74 -8.55 -10.50 -0.41
CA LEU A 74 -8.48 -9.75 0.83
C LEU A 74 -9.60 -8.72 0.87
N GLU A 75 -10.22 -8.56 2.03
CA GLU A 75 -11.09 -7.44 2.36
C GLU A 75 -10.49 -6.73 3.57
N VAL A 76 -10.38 -5.41 3.47
CA VAL A 76 -9.75 -4.56 4.48
C VAL A 76 -10.64 -3.35 4.77
N ASP A 77 -10.43 -2.72 5.92
CA ASP A 77 -11.15 -1.50 6.26
C ASP A 77 -10.54 -0.30 5.52
N GLY A 78 -9.20 -0.21 5.52
CA GLY A 78 -8.44 0.79 4.78
C GLY A 78 -7.45 0.18 3.79
N ALA A 79 -7.19 0.90 2.70
CA ALA A 79 -6.10 0.60 1.78
C ALA A 79 -5.30 1.86 1.44
N ILE A 80 -3.97 1.73 1.42
CA ILE A 80 -3.05 2.71 0.84
C ILE A 80 -2.46 2.07 -0.41
N VAL A 81 -2.71 2.66 -1.59
CA VAL A 81 -2.10 2.20 -2.84
C VAL A 81 -0.87 3.05 -3.13
N VAL A 82 0.30 2.42 -3.12
CA VAL A 82 1.61 3.07 -3.28
C VAL A 82 2.08 2.95 -4.73
N GLU A 83 2.53 4.08 -5.29
CA GLU A 83 3.01 4.23 -6.67
C GLU A 83 2.14 3.50 -7.71
N PRO A 84 0.89 3.93 -7.95
CA PRO A 84 -0.02 3.26 -8.89
C PRO A 84 0.55 3.07 -10.30
N ALA A 85 1.38 4.01 -10.78
CA ALA A 85 2.07 3.90 -12.07
C ALA A 85 3.00 2.68 -12.13
N ARG A 86 3.63 2.33 -11.01
CA ARG A 86 4.50 1.17 -10.89
C ARG A 86 3.73 -0.14 -10.92
N ILE A 87 2.58 -0.19 -10.23
CA ILE A 87 1.65 -1.33 -10.30
C ILE A 87 1.22 -1.58 -11.75
N LEU A 88 0.87 -0.52 -12.51
CA LEU A 88 0.48 -0.66 -13.92
C LEU A 88 1.59 -1.25 -14.78
N ARG A 89 2.84 -0.83 -14.54
CA ARG A 89 4.00 -1.19 -15.34
C ARG A 89 4.49 -2.61 -15.07
N GLU A 90 4.44 -3.05 -13.82
CA GLU A 90 5.04 -4.33 -13.38
C GLU A 90 4.06 -5.51 -13.48
N GLN A 91 2.76 -5.26 -13.51
CA GLN A 91 1.76 -6.31 -13.59
C GLN A 91 1.35 -6.60 -15.04
N ALA A 92 1.30 -7.89 -15.41
CA ALA A 92 0.86 -8.33 -16.73
C ALA A 92 -0.57 -7.86 -17.10
N GLN A 93 -1.41 -7.65 -16.08
CA GLN A 93 -2.75 -7.09 -16.20
C GLN A 93 -2.87 -5.82 -15.34
N GLY A 94 -1.98 -4.84 -15.56
CA GLY A 94 -1.82 -3.62 -14.77
C GLY A 94 -3.12 -2.93 -14.36
N MET A 95 -3.94 -2.54 -15.33
CA MET A 95 -5.20 -1.82 -15.04
C MET A 95 -6.14 -2.64 -14.16
N ARG A 96 -6.21 -3.95 -14.37
CA ARG A 96 -7.00 -4.85 -13.54
C ARG A 96 -6.42 -4.96 -12.13
N ALA A 97 -5.10 -5.08 -12.00
CA ALA A 97 -4.43 -5.15 -10.70
C ALA A 97 -4.67 -3.86 -9.88
N LEU A 98 -4.53 -2.70 -10.53
CA LEU A 98 -4.80 -1.39 -9.92
C LEU A 98 -6.27 -1.23 -9.51
N TYR A 99 -7.22 -1.60 -10.38
CA TYR A 99 -8.64 -1.59 -10.04
C TYR A 99 -8.95 -2.49 -8.84
N VAL A 100 -8.38 -3.70 -8.81
CA VAL A 100 -8.57 -4.61 -7.67
C VAL A 100 -8.02 -3.97 -6.40
N ALA A 101 -6.80 -3.41 -6.43
CA ALA A 101 -6.18 -2.75 -5.28
C ALA A 101 -7.05 -1.62 -4.71
N LEU A 102 -7.54 -0.72 -5.58
CA LEU A 102 -8.37 0.43 -5.20
C LEU A 102 -9.76 0.04 -4.67
N THR A 103 -10.20 -1.20 -4.90
CA THR A 103 -11.54 -1.67 -4.52
C THR A 103 -11.53 -2.71 -3.40
N ARG A 104 -10.38 -2.95 -2.75
CA ARG A 104 -10.31 -3.89 -1.61
C ARG A 104 -10.80 -3.30 -0.30
N ALA A 105 -10.70 -1.98 -0.13
CA ALA A 105 -11.09 -1.34 1.10
C ALA A 105 -12.59 -1.09 1.15
N THR A 106 -13.18 -1.35 2.31
CA THR A 106 -14.61 -1.16 2.56
C THR A 106 -14.94 0.22 3.12
N LYS A 107 -13.96 0.92 3.72
CA LYS A 107 -14.19 2.22 4.37
C LYS A 107 -13.34 3.34 3.78
N ARG A 108 -12.04 3.11 3.55
CA ARG A 108 -11.10 4.18 3.16
C ARG A 108 -10.06 3.72 2.14
N VAL A 109 -9.78 4.57 1.16
CA VAL A 109 -8.70 4.37 0.20
C VAL A 109 -7.87 5.65 0.15
N ALA A 110 -6.56 5.52 0.32
CA ALA A 110 -5.58 6.57 0.08
C ALA A 110 -4.63 6.14 -1.04
N VAL A 111 -4.11 7.11 -1.77
CA VAL A 111 -3.11 6.89 -2.84
C VAL A 111 -1.89 7.71 -2.50
N VAL A 112 -0.72 7.08 -2.52
CA VAL A 112 0.58 7.73 -2.29
C VAL A 112 1.43 7.52 -3.53
N HIS A 113 1.96 8.61 -4.07
CA HIS A 113 2.77 8.55 -5.28
C HIS A 113 3.75 9.72 -5.35
N VAL A 114 4.90 9.46 -5.95
CA VAL A 114 5.86 10.46 -6.39
C VAL A 114 5.97 10.45 -7.91
N GLU A 115 5.84 9.28 -8.53
CA GLU A 115 5.66 9.21 -9.98
C GLU A 115 4.33 9.89 -10.37
N PRO A 116 4.22 10.45 -11.59
CA PRO A 116 2.95 10.93 -12.10
C PRO A 116 1.87 9.84 -12.00
N LEU A 117 0.68 10.22 -11.53
CA LEU A 117 -0.44 9.29 -11.48
C LEU A 117 -0.75 8.76 -12.88
N PRO A 118 -1.19 7.49 -12.99
CA PRO A 118 -1.82 7.02 -14.21
C PRO A 118 -2.95 7.96 -14.65
N ALA A 119 -3.07 8.19 -15.96
CA ALA A 119 -4.10 9.07 -16.50
C ALA A 119 -5.52 8.74 -15.99
N ALA A 120 -5.80 7.46 -15.72
CA ALA A 120 -7.07 6.98 -15.15
C ALA A 120 -7.37 7.45 -13.71
N LEU A 121 -6.41 8.08 -13.01
CA LEU A 121 -6.53 8.60 -11.64
C LEU A 121 -6.32 10.13 -11.56
N CYS A 122 -6.19 10.82 -12.69
CA CYS A 122 -5.89 12.25 -12.74
C CYS A 122 -7.13 13.17 -12.78
N ASP A 123 -8.34 12.60 -12.74
CA ASP A 123 -9.62 13.34 -12.82
C ASP A 123 -10.21 13.67 -11.45
#